data_AF-A0A7X7BZC9-F1
#
_entry.id   AF-A0A7X7BZC9-F1
#
_cell.length_a   1.000
_cell.length_b   1.000
_cell.length_c   1.000
_cell.angle_alpha   90.00
_cell.angle_beta   90.00
_cell.angle_gamma   90.00
#
_symmetry.space_group_name_H-M   'P 1'
#
loop_
_entity.id
_entity.type
_entity.pdbx_description
1 polymer ?
#
loop_
_entity_poly.entity_id
_entity_poly.type
_entity_poly.pdbx_seq_one_letter_code
_entity_poly.pdbx_strand_id
1 'polypeptide(L)' 'MKIEVLGPGCAKCKATYDVVKRVVEENGIDALIVKIDDMEAIINAGIMTTPAVKVNG' A
#
# COMPACT_ATOMS: atom_id res chain seq x y z
N MET A 1 -6.56 8.45 -7.99
CA MET A 1 -5.91 8.45 -6.65
C MET A 1 -4.81 7.39 -6.66
N LYS A 2 -3.63 7.59 -6.04
CA LYS A 2 -2.60 6.52 -5.98
C LYS A 2 -2.48 6.03 -4.54
N ILE A 3 -2.56 4.71 -4.36
CA ILE A 3 -2.40 4.06 -3.07
C ILE A 3 -1.21 3.13 -3.15
N GLU A 4 -0.17 3.40 -2.37
CA GLU A 4 1.06 2.62 -2.35
C GLU A 4 1.11 1.83 -1.05
N VAL A 5 1.09 0.50 -1.16
CA VAL A 5 1.24 -0.41 -0.03
C VAL A 5 2.71 -0.76 0.10
N LEU A 6 3.36 -0.18 1.10
CA LEU A 6 4.78 -0.28 1.41
C LEU A 6 5.01 -1.42 2.42
N GLY A 7 5.62 -2.50 1.96
CA GLY A 7 6.05 -3.57 2.86
C GLY A 7 6.64 -4.77 2.13
N PRO A 8 7.57 -5.51 2.77
CA PRO A 8 8.40 -6.56 2.17
C PRO A 8 7.64 -7.86 1.82
N GLY A 9 6.32 -7.79 1.67
CA GLY A 9 5.51 -8.91 1.19
C GLY A 9 5.08 -9.92 2.24
N CYS A 10 5.16 -9.60 3.54
CA CYS A 10 4.63 -10.47 4.59
C CYS A 10 3.10 -10.62 4.49
N ALA A 11 2.53 -11.63 5.16
CA ALA A 11 1.09 -11.94 5.12
C ALA A 11 0.21 -10.72 5.48
N LYS A 12 0.66 -9.86 6.40
CA LYS A 12 -0.04 -8.62 6.77
C LYS A 12 -0.10 -7.61 5.62
N CYS A 13 0.99 -7.44 4.85
CA CYS A 13 1.02 -6.54 3.70
C CYS A 13 0.00 -6.96 2.63
N LYS A 14 -0.11 -8.27 2.39
CA LYS A 14 -1.07 -8.83 1.43
C LYS A 14 -2.51 -8.58 1.89
N ALA A 15 -2.81 -8.87 3.15
CA ALA A 15 -4.13 -8.62 3.72
C ALA A 15 -4.53 -7.14 3.62
N THR A 16 -3.59 -6.21 3.88
CA THR A 16 -3.83 -4.77 3.73
C THR A 16 -4.14 -4.39 2.28
N TYR A 17 -3.41 -4.92 1.31
CA TYR A 17 -3.68 -4.67 -0.11
C TYR A 17 -5.08 -5.16 -0.52
N ASP A 18 -5.46 -6.38 -0.11
CA ASP A 18 -6.78 -6.95 -0.42
C ASP A 18 -7.92 -6.13 0.19
N VAL A 19 -7.75 -5.64 1.43
CA VAL A 19 -8.74 -4.77 2.10
C VAL A 19 -8.86 -3.43 1.38
N VAL A 20 -7.73 -2.77 1.07
CA VAL A 20 -7.72 -1.49 0.36
C VAL A 20 -8.40 -1.63 -1.01
N LYS A 21 -8.05 -2.69 -1.75
CA LYS A 21 -8.66 -2.96 -3.06
C LYS A 21 -10.17 -3.12 -2.95
N ARG A 22 -10.64 -3.92 -2.00
CA ARG A 22 -12.08 -4.12 -1.77
C ARG A 22 -12.78 -2.79 -1.48
N VAL A 23 -12.24 -1.98 -0.57
CA VAL A 23 -12.85 -0.69 -0.20
C VAL A 23 -12.90 0.27 -1.39
N VAL A 24 -11.84 0.34 -2.20
CA VAL A 24 -11.78 1.19 -3.40
C VAL A 24 -12.84 0.77 -4.42
N GLU A 25 -12.95 -0.54 -4.69
CA GLU A 25 -13.97 -1.09 -5.60
C GLU A 25 -15.40 -0.88 -5.07
N GLU A 26 -15.65 -1.12 -3.78
CA GLU A 26 -16.95 -0.94 -3.13
C GLU A 26 -17.42 0.52 -3.14
N ASN A 27 -16.50 1.48 -3.01
CA ASN A 27 -16.81 2.90 -3.04
C ASN A 27 -16.77 3.50 -4.46
N GLY A 28 -16.47 2.69 -5.49
CA GLY A 28 -16.34 3.17 -6.87
C GLY A 28 -15.24 4.22 -7.05
N ILE A 29 -14.20 4.18 -6.21
CA ILE A 29 -13.10 5.14 -6.25
C ILE A 29 -12.11 4.66 -7.31
N ASP A 30 -11.74 5.52 -8.25
CA ASP A 30 -10.70 5.19 -9.23
C ASP A 30 -9.31 5.43 -8.60
N ALA A 31 -8.77 4.39 -7.95
CA ALA A 31 -7.47 4.40 -7.31
C ALA A 31 -6.51 3.34 -7.88
N LEU A 32 -5.31 3.78 -8.27
CA LEU A 32 -4.21 2.93 -8.66
C LEU A 32 -3.52 2.38 -7.41
N ILE A 33 -3.70 1.10 -7.14
CA ILE A 33 -3.10 0.43 -5.98
C ILE A 33 -1.80 -0.23 -6.43
N VAL A 34 -0.67 0.20 -5.86
CA VAL A 34 0.67 -0.29 -6.17
C VAL A 34 1.27 -0.88 -4.92
N LYS A 35 1.90 -2.05 -5.03
CA LYS A 35 2.65 -2.66 -3.93
C LYS A 35 4.14 -2.34 -4.11
N ILE A 36 4.73 -1.72 -3.10
CA ILE A 36 6.16 -1.43 -3.01
C ILE A 36 6.74 -2.41 -1.98
N ASP A 37 7.48 -3.40 -2.44
CA ASP A 37 8.19 -4.38 -1.62
C ASP A 37 9.67 -4.06 -1.42
N ASP A 38 10.17 -3.07 -2.13
CA ASP A 38 11.55 -2.60 -2.06
C ASP A 38 11.84 -1.87 -0.73
N MET A 39 12.77 -2.41 0.06
CA MET A 39 13.18 -1.81 1.34
C MET A 39 13.80 -0.42 1.15
N GLU A 40 14.54 -0.15 0.08
CA GLU A 40 15.08 1.19 -0.18
C GLU A 40 13.96 2.19 -0.43
N ALA A 41 12.95 1.82 -1.21
CA ALA A 41 11.81 2.70 -1.48
C ALA A 41 10.99 2.98 -0.21
N ILE A 42 10.85 2.00 0.68
CA ILE A 42 10.18 2.13 1.98
C ILE A 42 10.93 3.09 2.90
N ILE A 43 12.25 2.94 3.01
CA ILE A 43 13.10 3.80 3.83
C ILE A 43 13.12 5.23 3.27
N ASN A 44 13.26 5.39 1.95
CA ASN A 44 13.19 6.70 1.28
C ASN A 44 11.83 7.39 1.47
N ALA A 45 10.75 6.60 1.59
CA ALA A 45 9.43 7.13 1.92
C ALA A 45 9.29 7.54 3.40
N GLY A 46 10.34 7.40 4.23
CA GLY A 46 10.31 7.73 5.65
C GLY A 46 9.57 6.71 6.51
N ILE A 47 9.28 5.53 5.97
CA ILE A 47 8.55 4.48 6.68
C ILE A 47 9.54 3.66 7.49
N MET A 48 9.51 3.84 8.82
CA MET A 48 10.32 3.02 9.74
C MET A 48 9.64 1.70 10.13
N THR A 49 8.35 1.53 9.85
CA THR A 49 7.59 0.33 10.24
C THR A 49 6.65 -0.10 9.13
N THR A 50 6.85 -1.33 8.67
CA THR A 50 5.99 -1.98 7.66
C THR A 50 5.00 -2.94 8.35
N PRO A 51 3.79 -3.12 7.82
CA PRO A 51 3.24 -2.56 6.58
C PRO A 51 2.77 -1.11 6.74
N ALA A 52 3.06 -0.27 5.75
CA ALA A 52 2.54 1.08 5.64
C ALA A 52 1.68 1.22 4.38
N VAL A 53 0.68 2.10 4.44
CA VAL A 53 -0.16 2.44 3.29
C VAL A 53 -0.04 3.94 3.09
N LYS A 54 0.49 4.33 1.95
CA LYS A 54 0.56 5.73 1.54
C LYS A 54 -0.58 6.00 0.57
N VAL A 55 -1.50 6.88 0.99
CA VAL A 55 -2.64 7.31 0.17
C VAL A 55 -2.38 8.74 -0.26
N ASN A 56 -2.26 8.96 -1.56
CA ASN A 56 -1.81 10.20 -2.19
C ASN A 56 -0.33 10.56 -1.94
N GLY A 57 0.30 11.05 -3.02
CA GLY A 57 1.44 11.95 -2.96
C GLY A 57 0.96 13.36 -3.26
#